data_AF-A0AAW1K701-F1
#
_entry.id   AF-A0AAW1K701-F1
#
_cell.length_a   1.000
_cell.length_b   1.000
_cell.length_c   1.000
_cell.angle_alpha   90.00
_cell.angle_beta   90.00
_cell.angle_gamma   90.00
#
_symmetry.space_group_name_H-M   'P 1'
#
loop_
_entity.id
_entity.type
_entity.pdbx_description
1 polymer ?
#
loop_
_entity_poly.entity_id
_entity_poly.type
_entity_poly.pdbx_seq_one_letter_code
_entity_poly.pdbx_strand_id
1 'polypeptide(L)'
;MLLVLANLKDLQAAEKCFSKWESSCATYDIRIANALMAAYLKDGSLQKARELRKRACKRGAKPNAKTWEIFLEHYLKAGEVKLAVNGIERAVAIGRGDGSKWVPSSEVVDAVMEHIEQSKDVDGAEAFVETLKKAIDNVDAKVFESLIRTYKAAEKTSPSMTRHLKMENIEAFIGQTVFPWAIIVR
;
A
#
# COMPACT_ATOMS: atom_id res chain seq x y z
N MET A 1 13.04 10.12 23.35
CA MET A 1 14.25 9.28 23.44
C MET A 1 14.26 8.16 22.40
N LEU A 2 13.33 7.19 22.44
CA LEU A 2 13.29 6.08 21.46
C LEU A 2 13.22 6.54 19.99
N LEU A 3 12.33 7.50 19.67
CA LEU A 3 12.23 8.07 18.31
C LEU A 3 13.53 8.76 17.87
N VAL A 4 14.23 9.40 18.80
CA VAL A 4 15.50 10.09 18.52
C VAL A 4 16.60 9.06 18.25
N LEU A 5 16.71 8.02 19.08
CA LEU A 5 17.68 6.93 18.89
C LEU A 5 17.43 6.15 17.59
N ALA A 6 16.16 5.86 17.28
CA ALA A 6 15.75 5.25 16.01
C ALA A 6 16.15 6.12 14.80
N ASN A 7 16.13 7.45 14.94
CA ASN A 7 16.56 8.38 13.89
C ASN A 7 18.08 8.54 13.81
N LEU A 8 18.81 8.33 14.91
CA LEU A 8 20.27 8.38 14.97
C LEU A 8 20.95 7.05 14.53
N LYS A 9 20.17 6.07 14.06
CA LYS A 9 20.63 4.71 13.66
C LYS A 9 21.37 3.93 14.76
N ASP A 10 21.29 4.35 16.02
CA ASP A 10 21.79 3.55 17.14
C ASP A 10 20.71 2.52 17.53
N LEU A 11 20.67 1.44 16.74
CA LEU A 11 19.69 0.37 16.92
C LEU A 11 19.87 -0.32 18.27
N GLN A 12 21.11 -0.46 18.76
CA GLN A 12 21.39 -1.12 20.03
C GLN A 12 20.87 -0.29 21.21
N ALA A 13 21.08 1.02 21.21
CA ALA A 13 20.50 1.89 22.23
C ALA A 13 18.97 1.94 22.14
N ALA A 14 18.41 1.92 20.92
CA ALA A 14 16.96 1.85 20.71
C ALA A 14 16.37 0.56 21.28
N GLU A 15 17.00 -0.60 21.03
CA GLU A 15 16.59 -1.91 21.59
C GLU A 15 16.65 -1.90 23.12
N LYS A 16 17.72 -1.38 23.72
CA LYS A 16 17.85 -1.26 25.19
C LYS A 16 16.77 -0.36 25.80
N CYS A 17 16.53 0.80 25.19
CA CYS A 17 15.48 1.73 25.62
C CYS A 17 14.09 1.09 25.51
N PHE A 18 13.85 0.38 24.40
CA PHE A 18 12.60 -0.33 24.18
C PHE A 18 12.39 -1.44 25.20
N SER A 19 13.39 -2.26 25.47
CA SER A 19 13.32 -3.36 26.45
C SER A 19 12.99 -2.83 27.85
N LYS A 20 13.61 -1.71 28.26
CA LYS A 20 13.28 -1.04 29.53
C LYS A 20 11.81 -0.62 29.58
N TRP A 21 11.32 0.06 28.55
CA TRP A 21 9.92 0.44 28.44
C TRP A 21 8.99 -0.79 28.44
N GLU A 22 9.34 -1.83 27.67
CA GLU A 22 8.54 -3.03 27.48
C GLU A 22 8.36 -3.81 28.79
N SER A 23 9.39 -3.81 29.66
CA SER A 23 9.36 -4.45 30.98
C SER A 23 8.50 -3.72 32.02
N SER A 24 8.35 -2.40 31.89
CA SER A 24 7.64 -1.57 32.87
C SER A 24 6.26 -1.11 32.39
N CYS A 25 5.90 -1.34 31.14
CA CYS A 25 4.65 -0.82 30.58
C CYS A 25 3.44 -1.63 31.08
N ALA A 26 2.49 -0.93 31.71
CA ALA A 26 1.18 -1.49 32.06
C ALA A 26 0.28 -1.63 30.83
N THR A 27 0.35 -0.65 29.91
CA THR A 27 -0.39 -0.64 28.64
C THR A 27 0.59 -0.62 27.47
N TYR A 28 0.35 -1.49 26.49
CA TYR A 28 1.23 -1.60 25.34
C TYR A 28 0.82 -0.61 24.25
N ASP A 29 1.57 0.49 24.14
CA ASP A 29 1.34 1.52 23.12
C ASP A 29 1.98 1.12 21.78
N ILE A 30 1.14 0.92 20.75
CA ILE A 30 1.59 0.57 19.41
C ILE A 30 2.53 1.62 18.80
N ARG A 31 2.41 2.90 19.16
CA ARG A 31 3.24 3.98 18.62
C ARG A 31 4.71 3.84 19.03
N ILE A 32 4.96 3.31 20.24
CA ILE A 32 6.31 3.07 20.74
C ILE A 32 6.92 1.86 20.01
N ALA A 33 6.14 0.80 19.79
CA ALA A 33 6.56 -0.32 18.95
C ALA A 33 6.81 0.09 17.50
N ASN A 34 5.97 0.97 16.93
CA ASN A 34 6.12 1.48 15.56
C ASN A 34 7.47 2.18 15.35
N ALA A 35 7.96 2.92 16.35
CA ALA A 35 9.27 3.57 16.28
C ALA A 35 10.41 2.55 16.12
N LEU A 36 10.41 1.47 16.91
CA LEU A 36 11.42 0.42 16.80
C LEU A 36 11.22 -0.45 15.56
N MET A 37 9.98 -0.73 15.15
CA MET A 37 9.69 -1.42 13.88
C MET A 37 10.24 -0.62 12.68
N ALA A 38 10.03 0.70 12.65
CA ALA A 38 10.58 1.55 11.60
C ALA A 38 12.12 1.52 11.58
N ALA A 39 12.77 1.52 12.75
CA ALA A 39 14.22 1.39 12.86
C ALA A 39 14.70 0.05 12.28
N TYR A 40 14.07 -1.07 12.66
CA TYR A 40 14.39 -2.39 12.11
C TYR A 40 14.23 -2.46 10.60
N LEU A 41 13.17 -1.88 10.03
CA LEU A 41 12.96 -1.90 8.57
C LEU A 41 13.98 -1.05 7.82
N LYS A 42 14.41 0.09 8.40
CA LYS A 42 15.47 0.94 7.83
C LYS A 42 16.84 0.25 7.86
N ASP A 43 17.06 -0.60 8.86
CA ASP A 43 18.26 -1.43 9.00
C ASP A 43 18.24 -2.69 8.12
N GLY A 44 17.11 -3.00 7.47
CA GLY A 44 16.93 -4.23 6.68
C GLY A 44 16.54 -5.45 7.52
N SER A 45 16.38 -5.29 8.83
CA SER A 45 15.98 -6.31 9.79
C SER A 45 14.45 -6.61 9.74
N LEU A 46 13.92 -6.98 8.57
CA LEU A 46 12.48 -7.24 8.34
C LEU A 46 11.89 -8.28 9.31
N GLN A 47 12.62 -9.35 9.57
CA GLN A 47 12.16 -10.41 10.45
C GLN A 47 11.95 -9.91 11.89
N LYS A 48 12.88 -9.11 12.43
CA LYS A 48 12.75 -8.48 13.75
C LYS A 48 11.53 -7.56 13.81
N ALA A 49 11.28 -6.77 12.75
CA ALA A 49 10.09 -5.91 12.68
C ALA A 49 8.80 -6.73 12.71
N ARG A 50 8.72 -7.83 11.93
CA ARG A 50 7.54 -8.72 11.89
C ARG A 50 7.30 -9.40 13.24
N GLU A 51 8.35 -9.85 13.90
CA GLU A 51 8.27 -10.44 15.24
C GLU A 51 7.80 -9.41 16.27
N LEU A 52 8.34 -8.20 16.25
CA LEU A 52 7.90 -7.13 17.14
C LEU A 52 6.42 -6.78 16.93
N ARG A 53 5.96 -6.73 15.67
CA ARG A 53 4.53 -6.54 15.36
C ARG A 53 3.67 -7.64 15.96
N LYS A 54 4.08 -8.90 15.81
CA LYS A 54 3.37 -10.06 16.39
C LYS A 54 3.36 -10.00 17.92
N ARG A 55 4.49 -9.63 18.55
CA ARG A 55 4.58 -9.47 20.01
C ARG A 55 3.67 -8.34 20.51
N ALA A 56 3.63 -7.20 19.82
CA ALA A 56 2.72 -6.11 20.13
C ALA A 56 1.25 -6.55 20.11
N CYS A 57 0.83 -7.29 19.06
CA CYS A 57 -0.51 -7.88 18.99
C CYS A 57 -0.82 -8.82 20.15
N LYS A 58 0.12 -9.71 20.51
CA LYS A 58 -0.04 -10.64 21.65
C LYS A 58 -0.19 -9.91 22.98
N ARG A 59 0.40 -8.72 23.12
CA ARG A 59 0.25 -7.85 24.30
C ARG A 59 -0.96 -6.91 24.24
N GLY A 60 -1.88 -7.13 23.30
CA GLY A 60 -3.15 -6.41 23.20
C GLY A 60 -3.09 -5.13 22.37
N ALA A 61 -1.93 -4.74 21.83
CA ALA A 61 -1.82 -3.58 20.97
C ALA A 61 -2.31 -3.88 19.55
N LYS A 62 -3.20 -3.02 19.01
CA LYS A 62 -3.72 -3.18 17.65
C LYS A 62 -2.83 -2.39 16.67
N PRO A 63 -2.31 -3.02 15.61
CA PRO A 63 -1.68 -2.31 14.50
C PRO A 63 -2.63 -1.24 13.96
N ASN A 64 -2.13 -0.01 13.84
CA ASN A 64 -2.86 1.11 13.24
C ASN A 64 -2.40 1.35 11.80
N ALA A 65 -3.03 2.29 11.07
CA ALA A 65 -2.63 2.63 9.71
C ALA A 65 -1.14 2.98 9.60
N LYS A 66 -0.58 3.71 10.57
CA LYS A 66 0.86 4.02 10.58
C LYS A 66 1.75 2.78 10.67
N THR A 67 1.30 1.74 11.35
CA THR A 67 2.01 0.46 11.41
C THR A 67 2.14 -0.12 10.00
N TRP A 68 1.04 -0.17 9.25
CA TRP A 68 1.02 -0.71 7.89
C TRP A 68 1.79 0.17 6.91
N GLU A 69 1.71 1.49 7.06
CA GLU A 69 2.48 2.46 6.26
C GLU A 69 4.00 2.25 6.40
N ILE A 70 4.49 1.98 7.61
CA ILE A 70 5.92 1.69 7.86
C ILE A 70 6.37 0.42 7.13
N PHE A 71 5.53 -0.64 7.11
CA PHE A 71 5.84 -1.87 6.38
C PHE A 71 5.71 -1.69 4.86
N LEU A 72 4.72 -0.93 4.41
CA LEU A 72 4.48 -0.60 3.01
C LEU A 72 5.71 0.05 2.37
N GLU A 73 6.28 1.07 3.01
CA GLU A 73 7.47 1.77 2.49
C GLU A 73 8.65 0.80 2.29
N HIS A 74 8.83 -0.15 3.21
CA HIS A 74 9.87 -1.17 3.10
C HIS A 74 9.59 -2.16 1.96
N TYR A 75 8.35 -2.66 1.85
CA TYR A 75 7.98 -3.62 0.80
C TYR A 75 8.11 -3.04 -0.61
N LEU A 76 7.76 -1.77 -0.81
CA LEU A 76 7.95 -1.10 -2.10
C LEU A 76 9.43 -1.01 -2.48
N LYS A 77 10.31 -0.64 -1.52
CA LYS A 77 11.76 -0.61 -1.76
C LYS A 77 12.35 -1.99 -2.04
N ALA A 78 11.76 -3.05 -1.48
CA ALA A 78 12.17 -4.43 -1.72
C ALA A 78 11.55 -5.04 -2.99
N GLY A 79 10.65 -4.33 -3.69
CA GLY A 79 9.91 -4.87 -4.83
C GLY A 79 8.84 -5.89 -4.46
N GLU A 80 8.51 -6.05 -3.18
CA GLU A 80 7.50 -6.99 -2.68
C GLU A 80 6.07 -6.41 -2.82
N VAL A 81 5.66 -6.07 -4.04
CA VAL A 81 4.44 -5.28 -4.31
C VAL A 81 3.16 -5.95 -3.81
N LYS A 82 3.04 -7.29 -3.86
CA LYS A 82 1.87 -8.00 -3.30
C LYS A 82 1.70 -7.74 -1.80
N LEU A 83 2.80 -7.67 -1.06
CA LEU A 83 2.79 -7.38 0.38
C LEU A 83 2.53 -5.90 0.65
N ALA A 84 3.01 -5.02 -0.23
CA ALA A 84 2.67 -3.60 -0.23
C ALA A 84 1.16 -3.37 -0.39
N VAL A 85 0.54 -3.99 -1.41
CA VAL A 85 -0.92 -3.91 -1.66
C VAL A 85 -1.71 -4.40 -0.44
N ASN A 86 -1.34 -5.54 0.17
CA ASN A 86 -2.01 -5.99 1.39
C ASN A 86 -1.86 -5.00 2.56
N GLY A 87 -0.71 -4.32 2.65
CA GLY A 87 -0.50 -3.24 3.62
C GLY A 87 -1.45 -2.07 3.39
N ILE A 88 -1.62 -1.65 2.13
CA ILE A 88 -2.54 -0.58 1.72
C ILE A 88 -3.98 -0.95 2.05
N GLU A 89 -4.45 -2.14 1.66
CA GLU A 89 -5.80 -2.62 1.96
C GLU A 89 -6.12 -2.54 3.45
N ARG A 90 -5.19 -2.99 4.30
CA ARG A 90 -5.34 -2.94 5.76
C ARG A 90 -5.30 -1.51 6.30
N ALA A 91 -4.42 -0.66 5.78
CA ALA A 91 -4.34 0.74 6.19
C ALA A 91 -5.64 1.49 5.85
N VAL A 92 -6.17 1.29 4.65
CA VAL A 92 -7.46 1.84 4.19
C VAL A 92 -8.61 1.35 5.06
N ALA A 93 -8.68 0.04 5.34
CA ALA A 93 -9.75 -0.53 6.16
C ALA A 93 -9.74 -0.03 7.62
N ILE A 94 -8.56 0.28 8.17
CA ILE A 94 -8.42 0.79 9.54
C ILE A 94 -8.69 2.29 9.62
N GLY A 95 -8.28 3.07 8.61
CA GLY A 95 -8.36 4.52 8.64
C GLY A 95 -7.36 5.18 9.61
N ARG A 96 -7.47 6.49 9.79
CA ARG A 96 -6.64 7.29 10.70
C ARG A 96 -7.23 7.32 12.10
N GLY A 97 -6.38 7.64 13.08
CA GLY A 97 -6.78 7.69 14.50
C GLY A 97 -7.77 8.81 14.85
N ASP A 98 -7.99 9.76 13.93
CA ASP A 98 -8.97 10.85 14.04
C ASP A 98 -10.32 10.49 13.37
N GLY A 99 -10.47 9.26 12.85
CA GLY A 99 -11.67 8.81 12.15
C GLY A 99 -11.70 9.14 10.66
N SER A 100 -10.70 9.84 10.12
CA SER A 100 -10.60 10.11 8.69
C SER A 100 -10.08 8.90 7.90
N LYS A 101 -10.36 8.85 6.60
CA LYS A 101 -9.84 7.79 5.71
C LYS A 101 -8.31 7.88 5.64
N TRP A 102 -7.62 6.74 5.66
CA TRP A 102 -6.21 6.71 5.28
C TRP A 102 -6.12 6.59 3.77
N VAL A 103 -5.31 7.44 3.15
CA VAL A 103 -5.13 7.52 1.69
C VAL A 103 -3.65 7.33 1.38
N PRO A 104 -3.29 6.41 0.46
CA PRO A 104 -1.91 6.26 0.00
C PRO A 104 -1.45 7.50 -0.79
N SER A 105 -0.16 7.81 -0.75
CA SER A 105 0.39 8.91 -1.57
C SER A 105 0.36 8.56 -3.06
N SER A 106 0.34 9.57 -3.92
CA SER A 106 0.40 9.39 -5.37
C SER A 106 1.62 8.58 -5.82
N GLU A 107 2.79 8.81 -5.20
CA GLU A 107 4.01 8.02 -5.46
C GLU A 107 3.83 6.52 -5.19
N VAL A 108 3.12 6.16 -4.12
CA VAL A 108 2.82 4.76 -3.79
C VAL A 108 1.86 4.15 -4.81
N VAL A 109 0.83 4.90 -5.20
CA VAL A 109 -0.15 4.45 -6.20
C VAL A 109 0.55 4.20 -7.54
N ASP A 110 1.38 5.14 -7.98
CA ASP A 110 2.14 5.04 -9.23
C ASP A 110 3.07 3.82 -9.22
N ALA A 111 3.84 3.63 -8.15
CA ALA A 111 4.77 2.49 -8.04
C ALA A 111 4.06 1.13 -8.06
N VAL A 112 2.89 1.03 -7.41
CA VAL A 112 2.09 -0.21 -7.42
C VAL A 112 1.49 -0.44 -8.81
N MET A 113 0.91 0.59 -9.44
CA MET A 113 0.29 0.47 -10.76
C MET A 113 1.30 0.12 -11.85
N GLU A 114 2.50 0.72 -11.81
CA GLU A 114 3.57 0.40 -12.75
C GLU A 114 4.00 -1.08 -12.64
N HIS A 115 4.16 -1.59 -11.43
CA HIS A 115 4.50 -3.00 -11.22
C HIS A 115 3.40 -3.94 -11.71
N ILE A 116 2.14 -3.59 -11.44
CA ILE A 116 0.99 -4.37 -11.90
C ILE A 116 0.96 -4.41 -13.43
N GLU A 117 1.18 -3.27 -14.10
CA GLU A 117 1.26 -3.15 -15.56
C GLU A 117 2.38 -4.03 -16.14
N GLN A 118 3.57 -4.00 -15.54
CA GLN A 118 4.71 -4.84 -15.94
C GLN A 118 4.42 -6.33 -15.75
N SER A 119 3.75 -6.70 -14.66
CA SER A 119 3.37 -8.09 -14.36
C SER A 119 2.19 -8.59 -15.19
N LYS A 120 1.49 -7.68 -15.90
CA LYS A 120 0.26 -7.96 -16.66
C LYS A 120 -0.85 -8.58 -15.79
N ASP A 121 -0.84 -8.27 -14.49
CA ASP A 121 -1.78 -8.82 -13.51
C ASP A 121 -3.07 -8.00 -13.49
N VAL A 122 -3.98 -8.34 -14.40
CA VAL A 122 -5.28 -7.68 -14.52
C VAL A 122 -6.11 -7.79 -13.23
N ASP A 123 -6.14 -8.97 -12.62
CA ASP A 123 -6.95 -9.21 -11.43
C ASP A 123 -6.43 -8.39 -10.23
N GLY A 124 -5.10 -8.32 -10.09
CA GLY A 124 -4.44 -7.44 -9.12
C GLY A 124 -4.72 -5.96 -9.35
N ALA A 125 -4.74 -5.52 -10.62
CA ALA A 125 -5.05 -4.14 -11.00
C ALA A 125 -6.47 -3.75 -10.59
N GLU A 126 -7.46 -4.59 -10.89
CA GLU A 126 -8.86 -4.32 -10.52
C GLU A 126 -9.05 -4.29 -9.01
N ALA A 127 -8.50 -5.26 -8.30
CA ALA A 127 -8.58 -5.32 -6.83
C ALA A 127 -7.95 -4.08 -6.18
N PHE A 128 -6.84 -3.59 -6.74
CA PHE A 128 -6.19 -2.38 -6.23
C PHE A 128 -7.02 -1.13 -6.50
N VAL A 129 -7.59 -0.97 -7.69
CA VAL A 129 -8.49 0.15 -8.02
C VAL A 129 -9.72 0.18 -7.11
N GLU A 130 -10.34 -0.98 -6.85
CA GLU A 130 -11.45 -1.08 -5.90
C GLU A 130 -11.05 -0.73 -4.47
N THR A 131 -9.81 -1.01 -4.08
CA THR A 131 -9.25 -0.57 -2.79
C THR A 131 -9.07 0.95 -2.76
N LEU A 132 -8.61 1.56 -3.85
CA LEU A 132 -8.45 3.02 -3.95
C LEU A 132 -9.80 3.74 -3.91
N LYS A 133 -10.83 3.25 -4.60
CA LYS A 133 -12.19 3.83 -4.57
C LYS A 133 -12.81 3.85 -3.17
N LYS A 134 -12.42 2.93 -2.28
CA LYS A 134 -12.87 2.95 -0.87
C LYS A 134 -12.21 4.07 -0.08
N ALA A 135 -10.96 4.39 -0.42
CA ALA A 135 -10.15 5.39 0.27
C ALA A 135 -10.33 6.81 -0.29
N ILE A 136 -10.52 6.93 -1.61
CA ILE A 136 -10.46 8.18 -2.39
C ILE A 136 -11.77 8.30 -3.16
N ASP A 137 -12.45 9.44 -3.02
CA ASP A 137 -13.75 9.66 -3.68
C ASP A 137 -13.60 9.92 -5.20
N ASN A 138 -12.45 10.45 -5.63
CA ASN A 138 -12.10 10.65 -7.03
C ASN A 138 -10.71 10.08 -7.33
N VAL A 139 -10.66 8.92 -8.00
CA VAL A 139 -9.41 8.26 -8.39
C VAL A 139 -8.86 8.97 -9.64
N ASP A 140 -7.54 9.16 -9.69
CA ASP A 140 -6.88 9.84 -10.82
C ASP A 140 -7.05 9.05 -12.13
N ALA A 141 -7.32 9.76 -13.24
CA ALA A 141 -7.40 9.21 -14.59
C ALA A 141 -6.16 8.38 -14.95
N LYS A 142 -4.98 8.75 -14.45
CA LYS A 142 -3.72 8.01 -14.68
C LYS A 142 -3.80 6.56 -14.21
N VAL A 143 -4.50 6.28 -13.12
CA VAL A 143 -4.70 4.92 -12.60
C VAL A 143 -5.53 4.09 -13.60
N PHE A 144 -6.56 4.69 -14.17
CA PHE A 144 -7.39 4.04 -15.20
C PHE A 144 -6.62 3.84 -16.51
N GLU A 145 -5.77 4.79 -16.92
CA GLU A 145 -4.89 4.61 -18.07
C GLU A 145 -3.94 3.41 -17.90
N SER A 146 -3.27 3.29 -16.75
CA SER A 146 -2.42 2.13 -16.44
C SER A 146 -3.20 0.82 -16.39
N LEU A 147 -4.44 0.84 -15.88
CA LEU A 147 -5.33 -0.33 -15.92
C LEU A 147 -5.60 -0.76 -17.37
N ILE A 148 -5.95 0.18 -18.25
CA ILE A 148 -6.20 -0.10 -19.68
C ILE A 148 -4.96 -0.68 -20.35
N ARG A 149 -3.77 -0.12 -20.07
CA ARG A 149 -2.50 -0.65 -20.60
C ARG A 149 -2.24 -2.07 -20.11
N THR A 150 -2.49 -2.35 -18.83
CA THR A 150 -2.34 -3.69 -18.22
C THR A 150 -3.21 -4.72 -18.95
N TYR A 151 -4.47 -4.39 -19.18
CA TYR A 151 -5.41 -5.21 -19.92
C TYR A 151 -4.99 -5.48 -21.36
N LYS A 152 -4.55 -4.43 -22.08
CA LYS A 152 -4.01 -4.56 -23.43
C LYS A 152 -2.79 -5.47 -23.46
N ALA A 153 -1.88 -5.34 -22.49
CA ALA A 153 -0.67 -6.14 -22.41
C ALA A 153 -0.92 -7.61 -22.06
N ALA A 154 -2.04 -7.90 -21.39
CA ALA A 154 -2.47 -9.24 -20.98
C ALA A 154 -3.33 -9.97 -22.03
N GLU A 155 -3.69 -9.32 -23.14
CA GLU A 155 -4.62 -9.83 -24.18
C GLU A 155 -5.98 -10.28 -23.63
N LYS A 156 -6.36 -9.79 -22.44
CA LYS A 156 -7.64 -10.08 -21.80
C LYS A 156 -8.63 -8.97 -22.11
N THR A 157 -9.88 -9.32 -22.40
CA THR A 157 -11.01 -8.38 -22.47
C THR A 157 -12.05 -8.81 -21.44
N SER A 158 -12.31 -7.95 -20.46
CA SER A 158 -13.33 -8.19 -19.42
C SER A 158 -14.49 -7.20 -19.58
N PRO A 159 -15.75 -7.59 -19.32
CA PRO A 159 -16.87 -6.64 -19.23
C PRO A 159 -16.64 -5.50 -18.24
N SER A 160 -15.80 -5.71 -17.22
CA SER A 160 -15.37 -4.70 -16.25
C SER A 160 -14.63 -3.54 -16.92
N MET A 161 -13.78 -3.82 -17.91
CA MET A 161 -13.10 -2.81 -18.74
C MET A 161 -14.12 -1.89 -19.43
N THR A 162 -15.12 -2.49 -20.06
CA THR A 162 -16.15 -1.75 -20.81
C THR A 162 -17.02 -0.88 -19.90
N ARG A 163 -17.21 -1.27 -18.64
CA ARG A 163 -17.94 -0.47 -17.64
C ARG A 163 -17.12 0.72 -17.15
N HIS A 164 -15.83 0.55 -16.87
CA HIS A 164 -14.95 1.64 -16.45
C HIS A 164 -14.80 2.70 -17.56
N LEU A 165 -14.62 2.27 -18.81
CA LEU A 165 -14.52 3.16 -19.98
C LEU A 165 -15.82 3.96 -20.24
N LYS A 166 -16.98 3.36 -20.00
CA LYS A 166 -18.30 4.01 -20.16
C LYS A 166 -18.65 4.96 -19.02
N MET A 167 -18.20 4.71 -17.79
CA MET A 167 -18.49 5.57 -16.64
C MET A 167 -17.73 6.90 -16.69
N GLU A 168 -16.52 6.91 -17.27
CA GLU A 168 -15.64 8.10 -17.22
C GLU A 168 -15.65 8.95 -18.51
N ASN A 169 -16.54 8.65 -19.46
CA ASN A 169 -16.69 9.41 -20.71
C ASN A 169 -15.36 9.63 -21.44
N ILE A 170 -14.53 8.58 -21.51
CA ILE A 170 -13.27 8.57 -22.28
C ILE A 170 -13.61 8.40 -23.79
N GLU A 171 -14.56 9.20 -24.28
CA GLU A 171 -14.78 9.41 -25.71
C GLU A 171 -13.73 10.39 -26.28
N ALA A 172 -13.03 11.14 -25.43
CA ALA A 172 -12.14 12.22 -25.85
C ALA A 172 -10.72 11.80 -26.28
N PHE A 173 -10.26 10.58 -25.97
CA PHE A 173 -8.97 10.08 -26.50
C PHE A 173 -9.08 9.44 -27.89
N ILE A 174 -10.30 9.38 -28.45
CA ILE A 174 -10.62 8.78 -29.75
C ILE A 174 -10.13 9.65 -30.93
N GLY A 175 -9.65 10.87 -30.67
CA GLY A 175 -9.27 11.83 -31.70
C GLY A 175 -7.94 11.59 -32.44
N GLN A 176 -7.02 10.73 -31.95
CA GLN A 176 -5.69 10.61 -32.58
C GLN A 176 -5.10 9.21 -32.78
N THR A 177 -5.75 8.13 -32.35
CA THR A 177 -5.32 6.78 -32.74
C THR A 177 -6.49 5.98 -33.27
N VAL A 178 -6.57 5.95 -34.60
CA VAL A 178 -7.50 5.13 -35.38
C VAL A 178 -7.21 3.65 -35.09
N PHE A 179 -8.02 3.02 -34.24
CA PHE A 179 -8.25 1.58 -34.28
C PHE A 179 -9.74 1.33 -34.05
N PRO A 180 -10.50 0.92 -35.08
CA PRO A 180 -11.91 0.61 -34.92
C PRO A 180 -12.04 -0.73 -34.20
N TRP A 181 -12.52 -0.69 -32.96
CA TRP A 181 -12.86 -1.84 -32.12
C TRP A 181 -13.97 -2.74 -32.71
N ALA A 182 -14.49 -2.43 -33.89
CA ALA A 182 -15.51 -3.20 -34.60
C ALA A 182 -15.06 -4.61 -35.03
N ILE A 183 -13.77 -4.95 -34.94
CA ILE A 183 -13.24 -6.25 -35.39
C ILE A 183 -13.19 -7.30 -34.26
N ILE A 184 -13.22 -6.91 -32.98
CA ILE A 184 -12.95 -7.83 -31.85
C ILE A 184 -14.24 -8.32 -31.16
N VAL A 185 -15.42 -7.84 -31.55
CA VAL A 185 -16.72 -8.31 -31.00
C VAL A 185 -17.56 -8.95 -32.11
N ARG A 186 -17.05 -10.03 -32.68
CA ARG A 186 -17.87 -11.04 -33.36
C ARG A 186 -17.55 -12.42 -32.83
#